data_AF-A0A3M7N2R2-F1
#
_entry.id   AF-A0A3M7N2R2-F1
#
_cell.length_a   1.000
_cell.length_b   1.000
_cell.length_c   1.000
_cell.angle_alpha   90.00
_cell.angle_beta   90.00
_cell.angle_gamma   90.00
#
_symmetry.space_group_name_H-M   'P 1'
#
loop_
_entity.id
_entity.type
_entity.pdbx_description
1 polymer ?
#
loop_
_entity_poly.entity_id
_entity_poly.type
_entity_poly.pdbx_seq_one_letter_code
_entity_poly.pdbx_strand_id
1 'polypeptide(L)'
;MVPGDEPAATTLDTSTAGSTWPSYTPNDMFPDVFSGELAPDWFNQLDFDLPDLFQFAPPAQMPYTGATAVSNVMGADGSATPAAMRELEMTAPKASELEGREARWFSFVETPTALDEEDPQHSQNNAPEAYRFDDRYRGIAQRELSPMRSSALPPTSCLNRYLRQATTRFLRLLPLIHLPTFRPRESNAWLLIVLCSLGSQLVDTTEARHHGHAMFENLHRAVLSSWTSLFTKERVGLPILQAVILAQTFAMLSASPYHLLTAITFHGSVTASYRRATRILERRWGAEGNAETGNNLIHLARQALMRIGHALCIHDTELALLSHQAPVLRAKERRLAASYSDQGYYIPEPPNAQDGLGAFGLWDYVALSNIVASVVENRFYLEHGGNLSELEMELYSWLRARAGSNFTLRNRSLRLDCLWHSGWLTMLSDLDMLEIALGREGIPKAQEVQDSATEWAASEQARRSLVHAFGIQRTLASITLSEVPAIHVPRSAYHAGLILCSLAIFAPEQFVLPSSIDEMAAYADIKALTESGLLTWYDWQRFKSDYSERERLVEQATSVSSLLRRLGTWGISRNFATTLEAILSK
;
A
#
# COMPACT_ATOMS: atom_id res chain seq x y z
N MET A 1 -44.84 21.38 -62.12
CA MET A 1 -45.37 21.85 -60.81
C MET A 1 -46.03 20.67 -60.11
N VAL A 2 -45.23 19.90 -59.37
CA VAL A 2 -45.58 18.99 -58.26
C VAL A 2 -44.27 18.83 -57.45
N PRO A 3 -44.25 18.95 -56.11
CA PRO A 3 -43.03 19.03 -55.31
C PRO A 3 -42.54 17.65 -54.82
N GLY A 4 -41.27 17.59 -54.42
CA GLY A 4 -40.57 16.38 -53.98
C GLY A 4 -40.74 16.06 -52.49
N ASP A 5 -40.60 14.77 -52.19
CA ASP A 5 -40.58 14.19 -50.84
C ASP A 5 -39.14 13.78 -50.47
N GLU A 6 -38.58 14.40 -49.44
CA GLU A 6 -37.44 13.89 -48.66
C GLU A 6 -37.95 13.37 -47.29
N PRO A 7 -37.45 12.24 -46.77
CA PRO A 7 -37.82 11.77 -45.43
C PRO A 7 -37.03 12.49 -44.33
N ALA A 8 -37.75 12.82 -43.25
CA ALA A 8 -37.32 13.63 -42.12
C ALA A 8 -36.10 13.10 -41.34
N ALA A 9 -35.10 13.96 -41.19
CA ALA A 9 -33.99 13.80 -40.24
C ALA A 9 -34.44 14.18 -38.82
N THR A 10 -34.23 13.28 -37.88
CA THR A 10 -34.44 13.49 -36.44
C THR A 10 -33.24 14.24 -35.86
N THR A 11 -33.43 15.48 -35.45
CA THR A 11 -32.44 16.31 -34.76
C THR A 11 -32.28 15.85 -33.30
N LEU A 12 -31.08 15.44 -32.91
CA LEU A 12 -30.68 15.23 -31.51
C LEU A 12 -30.15 16.55 -30.94
N ASP A 13 -30.84 17.04 -29.91
CA ASP A 13 -30.46 18.18 -29.09
C ASP A 13 -29.10 17.95 -28.41
N THR A 14 -28.20 18.92 -28.57
CA THR A 14 -26.95 19.04 -27.80
C THR A 14 -27.08 20.23 -26.86
N SER A 15 -27.36 19.97 -25.58
CA SER A 15 -27.10 20.95 -24.53
C SER A 15 -26.72 20.28 -23.22
N THR A 16 -25.80 20.94 -22.49
CA THR A 16 -25.26 20.69 -21.14
C THR A 16 -23.87 20.03 -21.02
N ALA A 17 -22.83 20.85 -21.23
CA ALA A 17 -21.57 20.75 -20.48
C ALA A 17 -20.92 22.14 -20.40
N GLY A 18 -20.93 22.74 -19.22
CA GLY A 18 -20.26 24.02 -18.95
C GLY A 18 -20.40 24.41 -17.49
N SER A 19 -19.40 24.12 -16.67
CA SER A 19 -19.29 24.65 -15.30
C SER A 19 -18.03 25.50 -15.18
N THR A 20 -18.19 26.82 -15.10
CA THR A 20 -17.14 27.80 -14.81
C THR A 20 -17.13 28.13 -13.31
N TRP A 21 -15.93 28.24 -12.71
CA TRP A 21 -15.71 28.57 -11.29
C TRP A 21 -15.22 30.03 -11.13
N PRO A 22 -15.58 30.76 -10.04
CA PRO A 22 -15.16 32.14 -9.78
C PRO A 22 -13.89 32.27 -8.92
N SER A 23 -13.23 33.45 -8.95
CA SER A 23 -11.96 33.79 -8.29
C SER A 23 -12.12 34.59 -6.96
N TYR A 24 -11.10 34.56 -6.07
CA TYR A 24 -11.14 35.16 -4.71
C TYR A 24 -9.85 35.93 -4.29
N THR A 25 -9.99 36.81 -3.28
CA THR A 25 -9.00 37.76 -2.71
C THR A 25 -8.40 37.32 -1.34
N PRO A 26 -7.26 37.89 -0.87
CA PRO A 26 -6.22 37.13 -0.15
C PRO A 26 -6.15 37.12 1.39
N ASN A 27 -7.14 37.55 2.17
CA ASN A 27 -6.99 37.60 3.64
C ASN A 27 -8.12 36.84 4.34
N ASP A 28 -7.83 35.60 4.80
CA ASP A 28 -8.23 35.03 6.10
C ASP A 28 -7.72 33.56 6.21
N MET A 29 -7.02 33.22 7.31
CA MET A 29 -6.33 31.95 7.57
C MET A 29 -7.18 30.99 8.44
N PHE A 30 -7.16 29.69 8.13
CA PHE A 30 -7.99 28.62 8.73
C PHE A 30 -7.63 28.19 10.16
N PRO A 31 -8.61 27.77 10.98
CA PRO A 31 -8.39 26.97 12.18
C PRO A 31 -8.32 25.45 11.89
N ASP A 32 -7.46 24.74 12.61
CA ASP A 32 -7.27 23.28 12.54
C ASP A 32 -8.44 22.56 13.23
N VAL A 33 -9.23 21.78 12.49
CA VAL A 33 -10.45 21.06 12.98
C VAL A 33 -10.14 20.02 14.07
N PHE A 34 -8.85 19.72 14.30
CA PHE A 34 -8.40 18.83 15.39
C PHE A 34 -7.56 19.54 16.45
N SER A 35 -7.47 20.88 16.40
CA SER A 35 -7.12 21.66 17.59
C SER A 35 -8.28 21.54 18.59
N GLY A 36 -7.95 21.54 19.88
CA GLY A 36 -8.75 20.94 20.97
C GLY A 36 -10.20 21.40 21.17
N GLU A 37 -10.75 22.30 20.36
CA GLU A 37 -12.13 22.80 20.46
C GLU A 37 -13.15 22.03 19.59
N LEU A 38 -12.72 21.25 18.58
CA LEU A 38 -13.60 20.49 17.66
C LEU A 38 -13.47 18.96 17.76
N ALA A 39 -12.64 18.44 18.67
CA ALA A 39 -12.57 17.01 18.95
C ALA A 39 -13.84 16.57 19.71
N PRO A 40 -14.58 15.52 19.28
CA PRO A 40 -15.79 15.09 19.97
C PRO A 40 -15.47 14.65 21.41
N ASP A 41 -16.33 14.98 22.38
CA ASP A 41 -16.07 14.85 23.83
C ASP A 41 -15.54 13.47 24.27
N TRP A 42 -15.92 12.39 23.57
CA TRP A 42 -15.44 11.03 23.84
C TRP A 42 -13.93 10.84 23.58
N PHE A 43 -13.33 11.68 22.73
CA PHE A 43 -11.91 11.64 22.34
C PHE A 43 -10.97 12.04 23.49
N ASN A 44 -11.49 12.79 24.48
CA ASN A 44 -10.77 13.20 25.69
C ASN A 44 -11.05 12.29 26.90
N GLN A 45 -11.99 11.33 26.79
CA GLN A 45 -12.44 10.45 27.87
C GLN A 45 -11.97 8.98 27.71
N LEU A 46 -10.87 8.76 26.98
CA LEU A 46 -10.33 7.42 26.66
C LEU A 46 -9.61 6.76 27.86
N ASP A 47 -10.32 6.57 28.98
CA ASP A 47 -9.99 5.58 30.00
C ASP A 47 -10.82 4.31 29.73
N PHE A 48 -10.13 3.20 29.47
CA PHE A 48 -10.74 1.93 29.07
C PHE A 48 -10.62 0.92 30.21
N ASP A 49 -11.74 0.29 30.55
CA ASP A 49 -11.76 -1.02 31.20
C ASP A 49 -12.01 -2.09 30.11
N LEU A 50 -11.10 -3.05 30.01
CA LEU A 50 -11.03 -4.11 28.99
C LEU A 50 -11.91 -5.40 29.18
N PRO A 51 -12.83 -5.58 30.16
CA PRO A 51 -13.45 -6.89 30.37
C PRO A 51 -14.21 -7.48 29.17
N ASP A 52 -14.76 -6.65 28.26
CA ASP A 52 -15.71 -7.12 27.24
C ASP A 52 -15.09 -7.48 25.87
N LEU A 53 -13.79 -7.22 25.65
CA LEU A 53 -13.12 -7.58 24.38
C LEU A 53 -12.92 -9.10 24.21
N PHE A 54 -13.15 -9.89 25.26
CA PHE A 54 -12.78 -11.29 25.38
C PHE A 54 -13.94 -12.30 25.24
N GLN A 55 -15.18 -11.86 24.99
CA GLN A 55 -16.31 -12.78 24.85
C GLN A 55 -16.41 -13.49 23.48
N PHE A 56 -15.51 -13.20 22.53
CA PHE A 56 -15.50 -13.80 21.19
C PHE A 56 -14.33 -14.76 20.93
N ALA A 57 -13.83 -15.45 21.96
CA ALA A 57 -13.21 -16.75 21.73
C ALA A 57 -14.33 -17.75 21.37
N PRO A 58 -14.27 -18.51 20.26
CA PRO A 58 -15.18 -19.64 20.10
C PRO A 58 -15.01 -20.56 21.32
N PRO A 59 -16.09 -21.14 21.88
CA PRO A 59 -15.93 -22.12 22.94
C PRO A 59 -15.01 -23.20 22.41
N ALA A 60 -13.90 -23.43 23.11
CA ALA A 60 -13.02 -24.55 22.82
C ALA A 60 -13.92 -25.79 22.73
N GLN A 61 -13.99 -26.41 21.54
CA GLN A 61 -14.69 -27.67 21.40
C GLN A 61 -14.04 -28.63 22.38
N MET A 62 -14.82 -29.06 23.38
CA MET A 62 -14.38 -30.00 24.41
C MET A 62 -13.77 -31.22 23.73
N PRO A 63 -12.51 -31.60 24.05
CA PRO A 63 -11.98 -32.86 23.60
C PRO A 63 -12.87 -33.99 24.14
N TYR A 64 -13.26 -34.90 23.25
CA TYR A 64 -13.86 -36.18 23.63
C TYR A 64 -13.07 -36.82 24.77
N THR A 65 -13.74 -37.06 25.90
CA THR A 65 -13.20 -37.82 27.01
C THR A 65 -13.03 -39.27 26.59
N GLY A 66 -11.79 -39.71 26.43
CA GLY A 66 -11.45 -41.10 26.19
C GLY A 66 -9.99 -41.39 26.52
N ALA A 67 -9.79 -42.22 27.55
CA ALA A 67 -8.57 -42.92 27.94
C ALA A 67 -7.55 -42.21 28.86
N THR A 68 -7.74 -42.47 30.16
CA THR A 68 -6.78 -43.02 31.14
C THR A 68 -5.46 -42.28 31.42
N ALA A 69 -5.38 -41.79 32.65
CA ALA A 69 -4.19 -41.36 33.36
C ALA A 69 -3.05 -42.39 33.30
N VAL A 70 -1.84 -41.91 33.02
CA VAL A 70 -0.60 -42.58 33.45
C VAL A 70 0.19 -41.58 34.29
N SER A 71 0.53 -42.07 35.48
CA SER A 71 1.11 -41.43 36.64
C SER A 71 2.46 -40.76 36.42
N ASN A 72 2.64 -39.62 37.08
CA ASN A 72 3.92 -38.99 37.38
C ASN A 72 4.90 -39.99 38.01
N VAL A 73 6.14 -39.98 37.53
CA VAL A 73 7.31 -40.39 38.32
C VAL A 73 8.25 -39.19 38.37
N MET A 74 8.40 -38.61 39.56
CA MET A 74 9.50 -37.73 39.90
C MET A 74 10.77 -38.56 40.13
N GLY A 75 11.89 -38.07 39.61
CA GLY A 75 13.25 -38.25 40.14
C GLY A 75 14.00 -36.97 39.75
N ALA A 76 14.19 -36.03 40.68
CA ALA A 76 15.31 -35.96 41.63
C ALA A 76 16.64 -35.60 40.92
N ASP A 77 17.01 -34.34 41.16
CA ASP A 77 18.36 -33.77 41.22
C ASP A 77 19.10 -33.38 39.93
N GLY A 78 19.43 -32.08 39.83
CA GLY A 78 20.48 -31.58 38.95
C GLY A 78 20.17 -30.25 38.27
N SER A 79 20.49 -29.15 38.93
CA SER A 79 20.48 -27.78 38.39
C SER A 79 21.16 -27.64 37.03
N ALA A 80 20.53 -26.91 36.10
CA ALA A 80 21.23 -26.31 34.95
C ALA A 80 20.77 -24.86 34.75
N THR A 81 21.74 -23.95 34.87
CA THR A 81 21.64 -22.49 34.74
C THR A 81 21.48 -22.00 33.29
N PRO A 82 21.02 -20.76 33.04
CA PRO A 82 20.74 -20.18 31.71
C PRO A 82 21.98 -19.85 30.83
N ALA A 83 23.10 -20.57 30.99
CA ALA A 83 24.39 -20.23 30.38
C ALA A 83 24.79 -21.13 29.18
N ALA A 84 24.05 -22.20 28.88
CA ALA A 84 24.43 -23.17 27.83
C ALA A 84 23.94 -22.82 26.40
N MET A 85 23.36 -21.63 26.18
CA MET A 85 22.96 -21.16 24.84
C MET A 85 23.96 -20.16 24.22
N ARG A 86 25.14 -19.95 24.80
CA ARG A 86 26.07 -18.87 24.38
C ARG A 86 27.44 -19.31 23.86
N GLU A 87 27.70 -20.60 23.68
CA GLU A 87 29.00 -21.10 23.19
C GLU A 87 28.89 -22.06 21.99
N LEU A 88 28.04 -21.73 21.00
CA LEU A 88 28.06 -22.40 19.69
C LEU A 88 28.17 -21.43 18.51
N GLU A 89 28.55 -20.17 18.78
CA GLU A 89 29.09 -19.26 17.78
C GLU A 89 30.59 -19.15 18.00
N MET A 90 31.36 -19.92 17.24
CA MET A 90 32.71 -19.65 16.74
C MET A 90 33.48 -20.97 16.57
N THR A 91 33.57 -21.49 15.35
CA THR A 91 34.83 -21.61 14.59
C THR A 91 34.59 -22.27 13.22
N ALA A 92 35.31 -21.73 12.22
CA ALA A 92 35.58 -22.22 10.85
C ALA A 92 34.67 -21.71 9.69
N PRO A 93 35.25 -21.44 8.49
CA PRO A 93 34.92 -20.22 7.72
C PRO A 93 34.27 -20.41 6.33
N LYS A 94 33.48 -19.38 5.96
CA LYS A 94 33.14 -18.81 4.63
C LYS A 94 32.72 -19.73 3.47
N ALA A 95 31.39 -19.90 3.35
CA ALA A 95 30.69 -20.07 2.07
C ALA A 95 29.45 -19.16 1.91
N SER A 96 29.07 -18.36 2.91
CA SER A 96 27.74 -17.73 3.00
C SER A 96 27.70 -16.19 2.86
N GLU A 97 28.60 -15.57 2.10
CA GLU A 97 28.52 -14.10 1.87
C GLU A 97 27.60 -13.73 0.67
N LEU A 98 27.17 -14.73 -0.12
CA LEU A 98 26.30 -14.58 -1.30
C LEU A 98 24.88 -15.15 -1.08
N GLU A 99 24.74 -16.28 -0.39
CA GLU A 99 23.44 -16.81 0.05
C GLU A 99 22.91 -15.95 1.23
N GLY A 100 21.71 -15.38 1.07
CA GLY A 100 21.06 -14.53 2.09
C GLY A 100 20.94 -13.04 1.76
N ARG A 101 21.31 -12.62 0.54
CA ARG A 101 21.06 -11.24 0.06
C ARG A 101 19.67 -11.05 -0.57
N GLU A 102 19.09 -12.12 -1.11
CA GLU A 102 17.77 -12.12 -1.76
C GLU A 102 16.63 -11.85 -0.75
N ALA A 103 16.76 -12.34 0.48
CA ALA A 103 15.81 -12.15 1.59
C ALA A 103 15.60 -10.70 2.06
N ARG A 104 16.34 -9.72 1.51
CA ARG A 104 16.22 -8.29 1.85
C ARG A 104 15.23 -7.54 0.96
N TRP A 105 14.97 -8.05 -0.24
CA TRP A 105 14.06 -7.44 -1.18
C TRP A 105 12.62 -7.71 -0.76
N PHE A 106 11.84 -6.64 -0.56
CA PHE A 106 10.43 -6.78 -0.17
C PHE A 106 9.59 -7.49 -1.24
N SER A 107 9.99 -7.35 -2.51
CA SER A 107 9.42 -7.99 -3.69
C SER A 107 9.89 -9.44 -3.89
N PHE A 108 10.94 -9.90 -3.19
CA PHE A 108 11.41 -11.29 -3.31
C PHE A 108 10.59 -12.21 -2.41
N VAL A 109 9.99 -13.22 -3.02
CA VAL A 109 9.32 -14.33 -2.33
C VAL A 109 10.16 -15.57 -2.59
N GLU A 110 10.81 -16.09 -1.56
CA GLU A 110 11.54 -17.35 -1.63
C GLU A 110 10.56 -18.46 -2.01
N THR A 111 10.67 -18.98 -3.24
CA THR A 111 9.99 -20.22 -3.60
C THR A 111 10.64 -21.34 -2.81
N PRO A 112 9.89 -22.15 -2.05
CA PRO A 112 10.45 -23.36 -1.45
C PRO A 112 11.12 -24.12 -2.58
N THR A 113 12.43 -24.35 -2.47
CA THR A 113 13.16 -25.22 -3.40
C THR A 113 12.30 -26.45 -3.59
N ALA A 114 11.88 -26.69 -4.84
CA ALA A 114 11.26 -27.95 -5.20
C ALA A 114 12.15 -29.04 -4.61
N LEU A 115 11.55 -29.95 -3.83
CA LEU A 115 12.21 -31.15 -3.32
C LEU A 115 13.22 -31.61 -4.37
N ASP A 116 14.52 -31.50 -4.05
CA ASP A 116 15.59 -31.66 -5.02
C ASP A 116 15.27 -32.84 -5.94
N GLU A 117 15.16 -32.56 -7.25
CA GLU A 117 15.12 -33.59 -8.27
C GLU A 117 16.51 -34.25 -8.31
N GLU A 118 16.81 -35.08 -7.30
CA GLU A 118 18.00 -35.91 -7.30
C GLU A 118 17.83 -37.02 -8.36
N ASP A 119 18.54 -36.80 -9.46
CA ASP A 119 19.22 -37.79 -10.32
C ASP A 119 18.37 -38.95 -10.91
N PRO A 120 18.06 -38.93 -12.23
CA PRO A 120 17.35 -40.01 -12.92
C PRO A 120 18.10 -41.36 -13.02
N GLN A 121 19.34 -41.48 -12.54
CA GLN A 121 20.15 -42.68 -12.76
C GLN A 121 20.09 -43.77 -11.68
N HIS A 122 19.15 -43.70 -10.72
CA HIS A 122 18.88 -44.80 -9.78
C HIS A 122 17.49 -45.44 -9.94
N SER A 123 16.95 -45.44 -11.16
CA SER A 123 15.81 -46.28 -11.51
C SER A 123 16.27 -47.67 -11.95
N GLN A 124 16.57 -48.54 -10.99
CA GLN A 124 16.30 -49.96 -11.11
C GLN A 124 16.46 -50.67 -9.76
N ASN A 125 15.35 -51.23 -9.31
CA ASN A 125 15.17 -52.22 -8.24
C ASN A 125 14.79 -51.67 -6.86
N ASN A 126 13.54 -52.00 -6.49
CA ASN A 126 12.83 -51.81 -5.22
C ASN A 126 12.02 -50.52 -5.13
N ALA A 127 10.71 -50.64 -5.39
CA ALA A 127 9.73 -49.63 -4.96
C ALA A 127 9.81 -49.52 -3.40
N PRO A 128 10.20 -48.37 -2.82
CA PRO A 128 10.38 -48.27 -1.38
C PRO A 128 9.05 -48.04 -0.66
N GLU A 129 9.01 -48.36 0.64
CA GLU A 129 7.95 -48.10 1.63
C GLU A 129 7.50 -46.62 1.78
N ALA A 130 7.85 -45.73 0.85
CA ALA A 130 7.60 -44.29 0.88
C ALA A 130 6.11 -43.89 0.76
N TYR A 131 5.20 -44.86 0.56
CA TYR A 131 3.74 -44.64 0.51
C TYR A 131 3.00 -45.12 1.77
N ARG A 132 3.70 -45.43 2.87
CA ARG A 132 3.05 -45.65 4.17
C ARG A 132 2.86 -44.32 4.91
N PHE A 133 1.61 -43.93 5.14
CA PHE A 133 1.24 -42.90 6.11
C PHE A 133 1.72 -43.32 7.51
N ASP A 134 2.86 -42.79 7.96
CA ASP A 134 3.47 -43.12 9.26
C ASP A 134 2.94 -42.20 10.38
N ASP A 135 2.92 -42.66 11.63
CA ASP A 135 2.45 -41.90 12.80
C ASP A 135 3.28 -40.62 13.04
N ARG A 136 4.51 -40.57 12.49
CA ARG A 136 5.34 -39.36 12.47
C ARG A 136 4.76 -38.26 11.59
N TYR A 137 4.24 -38.60 10.40
CA TYR A 137 3.55 -37.64 9.53
C TYR A 137 2.24 -37.19 10.15
N ARG A 138 1.53 -38.09 10.87
CA ARG A 138 0.37 -37.71 11.68
C ARG A 138 0.76 -36.74 12.80
N GLY A 139 1.87 -36.97 13.50
CA GLY A 139 2.40 -36.07 14.54
C GLY A 139 2.84 -34.71 14.01
N ILE A 140 3.49 -34.67 12.85
CA ILE A 140 3.85 -33.41 12.16
C ILE A 140 2.57 -32.70 11.73
N ALA A 141 1.68 -33.36 10.99
CA ALA A 141 0.40 -32.79 10.59
C ALA A 141 -0.42 -32.30 11.79
N GLN A 142 -0.46 -33.05 12.89
CA GLN A 142 -1.18 -32.66 14.10
C GLN A 142 -0.50 -31.49 14.84
N ARG A 143 0.83 -31.34 14.73
CA ARG A 143 1.57 -30.17 15.21
C ARG A 143 1.31 -28.94 14.33
N GLU A 144 1.30 -29.10 13.01
CA GLU A 144 0.94 -28.04 12.04
C GLU A 144 -0.55 -27.64 12.16
N LEU A 145 -1.43 -28.59 12.50
CA LEU A 145 -2.87 -28.40 12.71
C LEU A 145 -3.23 -28.04 14.18
N SER A 146 -2.25 -28.00 15.09
CA SER A 146 -2.52 -27.67 16.49
C SER A 146 -3.02 -26.22 16.63
N PRO A 147 -3.99 -25.92 17.51
CA PRO A 147 -4.44 -24.55 17.75
C PRO A 147 -3.25 -23.69 18.17
N MET A 148 -2.83 -22.77 17.29
CA MET A 148 -1.69 -21.90 17.55
C MET A 148 -1.97 -21.05 18.79
N ARG A 149 -1.05 -21.08 19.76
CA ARG A 149 -1.17 -20.35 21.04
C ARG A 149 -1.39 -18.87 20.76
N SER A 150 -2.51 -18.31 21.24
CA SER A 150 -2.76 -16.87 21.21
C SER A 150 -1.73 -16.19 22.11
N SER A 151 -0.93 -15.27 21.58
CA SER A 151 -0.18 -14.35 22.42
C SER A 151 -1.17 -13.44 23.16
N ALA A 152 -0.84 -13.08 24.41
CA ALA A 152 -1.67 -12.15 25.18
C ALA A 152 -1.69 -10.79 24.49
N LEU A 153 -2.85 -10.10 24.54
CA LEU A 153 -2.96 -8.74 24.03
C LEU A 153 -2.07 -7.78 24.84
N PRO A 154 -1.57 -6.68 24.23
CA PRO A 154 -0.84 -5.64 24.93
C PRO A 154 -1.64 -5.00 26.09
N PRO A 155 -0.99 -4.33 27.04
CA PRO A 155 -1.68 -3.57 28.09
C PRO A 155 -2.65 -2.53 27.52
N THR A 156 -3.74 -2.24 28.24
CA THR A 156 -4.77 -1.29 27.83
C THR A 156 -4.21 0.08 27.44
N SER A 157 -3.25 0.61 28.20
CA SER A 157 -2.62 1.89 27.94
C SER A 157 -1.92 1.93 26.57
N CYS A 158 -1.33 0.82 26.14
CA CYS A 158 -0.74 0.66 24.82
C CYS A 158 -1.82 0.64 23.73
N LEU A 159 -2.88 -0.15 23.91
CA LEU A 159 -4.00 -0.23 22.96
C LEU A 159 -4.66 1.15 22.74
N ASN A 160 -4.88 1.91 23.81
CA ASN A 160 -5.47 3.26 23.75
C ASN A 160 -4.59 4.22 22.97
N ARG A 161 -3.26 4.15 23.20
CA ARG A 161 -2.27 4.94 22.47
C ARG A 161 -2.30 4.60 20.98
N TYR A 162 -2.29 3.31 20.64
CA TYR A 162 -2.32 2.87 19.24
C TYR A 162 -3.61 3.29 18.55
N LEU A 163 -4.77 3.04 19.18
CA LEU A 163 -6.05 3.46 18.63
C LEU A 163 -6.10 4.97 18.38
N ARG A 164 -5.58 5.78 19.31
CA ARG A 164 -5.47 7.23 19.14
C ARG A 164 -4.60 7.60 17.93
N GLN A 165 -3.44 6.96 17.73
CA GLN A 165 -2.60 7.22 16.56
C GLN A 165 -3.34 6.86 15.25
N ALA A 166 -4.03 5.72 15.22
CA ALA A 166 -4.78 5.29 14.05
C ALA A 166 -5.92 6.25 13.69
N THR A 167 -6.72 6.67 14.68
CA THR A 167 -7.87 7.55 14.43
C THR A 167 -7.48 8.99 14.11
N THR A 168 -6.39 9.49 14.69
CA THR A 168 -5.97 10.88 14.50
C THR A 168 -5.09 11.11 13.30
N ARG A 169 -4.27 10.13 12.92
CA ARG A 169 -3.26 10.33 11.87
C ARG A 169 -3.53 9.44 10.66
N PHE A 170 -3.69 8.13 10.86
CA PHE A 170 -3.88 7.21 9.74
C PHE A 170 -5.24 7.40 9.03
N LEU A 171 -6.35 7.49 9.77
CA LEU A 171 -7.68 7.62 9.15
C LEU A 171 -7.89 8.94 8.38
N ARG A 172 -6.99 9.93 8.53
CA ARG A 172 -6.98 11.13 7.66
C ARG A 172 -6.50 10.82 6.25
N LEU A 173 -5.64 9.81 6.09
CA LEU A 173 -5.10 9.37 4.80
C LEU A 173 -6.05 8.38 4.11
N LEU A 174 -6.70 7.53 4.91
CA LEU A 174 -7.65 6.53 4.43
C LEU A 174 -8.96 6.57 5.26
N PRO A 175 -9.84 7.55 4.99
CA PRO A 175 -11.08 7.80 5.75
C PRO A 175 -12.16 6.73 5.48
N LEU A 176 -11.97 5.55 6.06
CA LEU A 176 -12.88 4.39 5.93
C LEU A 176 -13.95 4.32 7.00
N ILE A 177 -13.72 4.98 8.13
CA ILE A 177 -14.59 4.96 9.30
C ILE A 177 -15.12 6.37 9.50
N HIS A 178 -16.43 6.48 9.71
CA HIS A 178 -17.06 7.73 10.09
C HIS A 178 -16.76 8.06 11.56
N LEU A 179 -15.71 8.86 11.78
CA LEU A 179 -15.21 9.22 13.10
C LEU A 179 -16.28 9.82 14.03
N PRO A 180 -17.18 10.72 13.58
CA PRO A 180 -18.18 11.32 14.47
C PRO A 180 -19.14 10.30 15.10
N THR A 181 -19.45 9.20 14.40
CA THR A 181 -20.33 8.13 14.92
C THR A 181 -19.56 6.92 15.43
N PHE A 182 -18.24 6.92 15.35
CA PHE A 182 -17.42 5.77 15.73
C PHE A 182 -17.33 5.67 17.25
N ARG A 183 -17.85 4.57 17.80
CA ARG A 183 -17.80 4.28 19.23
C ARG A 183 -16.95 3.04 19.48
N PRO A 184 -15.71 3.18 19.97
CA PRO A 184 -14.81 2.04 20.16
C PRO A 184 -15.41 0.93 21.03
N ARG A 185 -16.10 1.28 22.12
CA ARG A 185 -16.70 0.30 23.05
C ARG A 185 -17.80 -0.56 22.42
N GLU A 186 -18.50 -0.04 21.41
CA GLU A 186 -19.60 -0.70 20.71
C GLU A 186 -19.13 -1.31 19.36
N SER A 187 -17.84 -1.19 19.04
CA SER A 187 -17.28 -1.59 17.76
C SER A 187 -16.88 -3.06 17.72
N ASN A 188 -16.84 -3.61 16.51
CA ASN A 188 -16.35 -4.96 16.28
C ASN A 188 -14.89 -5.11 16.73
N ALA A 189 -14.59 -6.18 17.49
CA ALA A 189 -13.25 -6.40 18.04
C ALA A 189 -12.16 -6.48 16.97
N TRP A 190 -12.43 -7.02 15.78
CA TRP A 190 -11.44 -7.12 14.70
C TRP A 190 -11.09 -5.74 14.12
N LEU A 191 -12.09 -4.86 14.03
CA LEU A 191 -11.87 -3.47 13.63
C LEU A 191 -10.99 -2.73 14.64
N LEU A 192 -11.20 -2.95 15.93
CA LEU A 192 -10.37 -2.35 16.99
C LEU A 192 -8.95 -2.89 16.96
N ILE A 193 -8.78 -4.21 16.84
CA ILE A 193 -7.47 -4.85 16.80
C ILE A 193 -6.67 -4.35 15.60
N VAL A 194 -7.26 -4.28 14.41
CA VAL A 194 -6.53 -3.81 13.23
C VAL A 194 -6.18 -2.32 13.29
N LEU A 195 -7.06 -1.50 13.87
CA LEU A 195 -6.74 -0.09 14.13
C LEU A 195 -5.58 0.02 15.12
N CYS A 196 -5.55 -0.80 16.17
CA CYS A 196 -4.42 -0.87 17.09
C CYS A 196 -3.15 -1.37 16.39
N SER A 197 -3.23 -2.37 15.51
CA SER A 197 -2.10 -2.83 14.70
C SER A 197 -1.54 -1.70 13.84
N LEU A 198 -2.37 -0.98 13.09
CA LEU A 198 -1.93 0.17 12.27
C LEU A 198 -1.34 1.29 13.14
N GLY A 199 -2.03 1.65 14.21
CA GLY A 199 -1.60 2.71 15.13
C GLY A 199 -0.30 2.40 15.86
N SER A 200 0.01 1.12 16.09
CA SER A 200 1.27 0.70 16.68
C SER A 200 2.48 0.97 15.78
N GLN A 201 2.30 0.95 14.45
CA GLN A 201 3.38 1.32 13.52
C GLN A 201 3.75 2.80 13.65
N LEU A 202 2.77 3.65 13.98
CA LEU A 202 2.96 5.09 14.18
C LEU A 202 3.60 5.46 15.52
N VAL A 203 3.85 4.47 16.38
CA VAL A 203 4.58 4.66 17.64
C VAL A 203 6.02 4.19 17.43
N ASP A 204 6.97 5.11 17.56
CA ASP A 204 8.39 4.85 17.25
C ASP A 204 9.12 4.07 18.37
N THR A 205 8.70 2.83 18.59
CA THR A 205 9.33 1.90 19.52
C THR A 205 9.36 0.49 18.92
N THR A 206 10.38 -0.30 19.26
CA THR A 206 10.48 -1.71 18.85
C THR A 206 9.35 -2.54 19.45
N GLU A 207 9.00 -2.30 20.70
CA GLU A 207 7.91 -2.98 21.40
C GLU A 207 6.56 -2.79 20.72
N ALA A 208 6.19 -1.55 20.37
CA ALA A 208 4.93 -1.29 19.67
C ALA A 208 4.86 -2.02 18.31
N ARG A 209 5.98 -2.11 17.60
CA ARG A 209 6.06 -2.86 16.35
C ARG A 209 5.77 -4.35 16.55
N HIS A 210 6.38 -4.96 17.57
CA HIS A 210 6.10 -6.36 17.91
C HIS A 210 4.64 -6.57 18.30
N HIS A 211 4.05 -5.66 19.08
CA HIS A 211 2.62 -5.69 19.39
C HIS A 211 1.76 -5.64 18.12
N GLY A 212 2.07 -4.74 17.19
CA GLY A 212 1.36 -4.60 15.92
C GLY A 212 1.35 -5.88 15.09
N HIS A 213 2.54 -6.47 14.91
CA HIS A 213 2.73 -7.73 14.18
C HIS A 213 1.94 -8.87 14.85
N ALA A 214 2.12 -9.08 16.16
CA ALA A 214 1.41 -10.13 16.89
C ALA A 214 -0.13 -9.97 16.83
N MET A 215 -0.65 -8.74 16.99
CA MET A 215 -2.08 -8.46 16.86
C MET A 215 -2.60 -8.74 15.45
N PHE A 216 -1.84 -8.34 14.41
CA PHE A 216 -2.21 -8.60 13.02
C PHE A 216 -2.23 -10.10 12.70
N GLU A 217 -1.20 -10.84 13.10
CA GLU A 217 -1.11 -12.28 12.86
C GLU A 217 -2.21 -13.05 13.60
N ASN A 218 -2.50 -12.69 14.86
CA ASN A 218 -3.61 -13.27 15.61
C ASN A 218 -4.96 -12.98 14.92
N LEU A 219 -5.18 -11.74 14.46
CA LEU A 219 -6.39 -11.37 13.73
C LEU A 219 -6.50 -12.14 12.40
N HIS A 220 -5.42 -12.20 11.62
CA HIS A 220 -5.40 -12.91 10.35
C HIS A 220 -5.70 -14.40 10.54
N ARG A 221 -5.11 -15.03 11.56
CA ARG A 221 -5.42 -16.41 11.95
C ARG A 221 -6.89 -16.60 12.31
N ALA A 222 -7.49 -15.67 13.08
CA ALA A 222 -8.91 -15.73 13.42
C ALA A 222 -9.85 -15.55 12.22
N VAL A 223 -9.47 -14.70 11.26
CA VAL A 223 -10.18 -14.53 9.98
C VAL A 223 -10.11 -15.82 9.16
N LEU A 224 -8.92 -16.43 9.04
CA LEU A 224 -8.73 -17.69 8.33
C LEU A 224 -9.50 -18.85 8.98
N SER A 225 -9.48 -18.98 10.30
CA SER A 225 -10.24 -20.04 10.98
C SER A 225 -11.75 -19.87 10.84
N SER A 226 -12.20 -18.64 10.56
CA SER A 226 -13.62 -18.29 10.44
C SER A 226 -14.05 -18.03 8.99
N TRP A 227 -13.18 -18.27 8.00
CA TRP A 227 -13.36 -17.81 6.62
C TRP A 227 -14.68 -18.31 6.01
N THR A 228 -15.05 -19.57 6.23
CA THR A 228 -16.31 -20.13 5.76
C THR A 228 -17.49 -19.37 6.36
N SER A 229 -17.54 -19.21 7.69
CA SER A 229 -18.60 -18.47 8.38
C SER A 229 -18.67 -17.00 7.93
N LEU A 230 -17.53 -16.35 7.68
CA LEU A 230 -17.47 -14.94 7.27
C LEU A 230 -17.93 -14.73 5.83
N PHE A 231 -17.42 -15.54 4.90
CA PHE A 231 -17.57 -15.31 3.47
C PHE A 231 -18.72 -16.11 2.85
N THR A 232 -19.28 -17.12 3.54
CA THR A 232 -20.47 -17.87 3.06
C THR A 232 -21.77 -17.25 3.54
N LYS A 233 -21.82 -16.67 4.76
CA LYS A 233 -23.01 -15.98 5.28
C LYS A 233 -23.51 -14.95 4.27
N GLU A 234 -24.83 -14.82 4.16
CA GLU A 234 -25.44 -13.83 3.26
C GLU A 234 -24.96 -12.41 3.52
N ARG A 235 -24.49 -12.09 4.72
CA ARG A 235 -24.13 -10.73 5.12
C ARG A 235 -22.73 -10.72 5.74
N VAL A 236 -21.78 -10.08 5.05
CA VAL A 236 -20.54 -9.59 5.68
C VAL A 236 -20.85 -8.22 6.28
N GLY A 237 -20.62 -8.05 7.58
CA GLY A 237 -20.85 -6.78 8.25
C GLY A 237 -19.86 -5.70 7.78
N LEU A 238 -20.33 -4.46 7.65
CA LEU A 238 -19.49 -3.31 7.28
C LEU A 238 -18.21 -3.19 8.14
N PRO A 239 -18.25 -3.36 9.49
CA PRO A 239 -17.04 -3.33 10.31
C PRO A 239 -16.02 -4.43 9.97
N ILE A 240 -16.47 -5.59 9.50
CA ILE A 240 -15.58 -6.69 9.10
C ILE A 240 -14.90 -6.34 7.77
N LEU A 241 -15.63 -5.77 6.80
CA LEU A 241 -15.02 -5.30 5.55
C LEU A 241 -14.02 -4.18 5.80
N GLN A 242 -14.35 -3.23 6.69
CA GLN A 242 -13.41 -2.21 7.16
C GLN A 242 -12.18 -2.83 7.83
N ALA A 243 -12.37 -3.86 8.67
CA ALA A 243 -11.25 -4.51 9.33
C ALA A 243 -10.31 -5.22 8.34
N VAL A 244 -10.89 -5.95 7.38
CA VAL A 244 -10.12 -6.71 6.38
C VAL A 244 -9.36 -5.77 5.44
N ILE A 245 -9.97 -4.68 4.97
CA ILE A 245 -9.26 -3.72 4.10
C ILE A 245 -8.12 -3.01 4.87
N LEU A 246 -8.35 -2.61 6.13
CA LEU A 246 -7.31 -2.04 7.00
C LEU A 246 -6.18 -3.04 7.30
N ALA A 247 -6.51 -4.34 7.38
CA ALA A 247 -5.52 -5.40 7.58
C ALA A 247 -4.61 -5.52 6.36
N GLN A 248 -5.14 -5.38 5.14
CA GLN A 248 -4.32 -5.30 3.94
C GLN A 248 -3.38 -4.07 3.97
N THR A 249 -3.86 -2.91 4.44
CA THR A 249 -2.98 -1.75 4.62
C THR A 249 -1.85 -2.04 5.61
N PHE A 250 -2.15 -2.66 6.75
CA PHE A 250 -1.12 -3.04 7.71
C PHE A 250 -0.09 -3.96 7.07
N ALA A 251 -0.56 -4.98 6.35
CA ALA A 251 0.28 -5.99 5.73
C ALA A 251 1.30 -5.37 4.76
N MET A 252 0.85 -4.50 3.85
CA MET A 252 1.71 -3.77 2.91
C MET A 252 2.74 -2.89 3.64
N LEU A 253 2.36 -2.23 4.73
CA LEU A 253 3.24 -1.27 5.42
C LEU A 253 4.19 -1.92 6.45
N SER A 254 3.97 -3.18 6.80
CA SER A 254 4.61 -3.84 7.95
C SER A 254 6.09 -4.21 7.78
N ALA A 255 6.64 -4.15 6.56
CA ALA A 255 7.97 -4.68 6.20
C ALA A 255 8.14 -6.20 6.40
N SER A 256 7.06 -6.96 6.39
CA SER A 256 7.12 -8.43 6.34
C SER A 256 6.74 -8.93 4.95
N PRO A 257 7.64 -9.58 4.21
CA PRO A 257 7.30 -10.21 2.92
C PRO A 257 6.18 -11.24 3.06
N TYR A 258 6.09 -11.95 4.19
CA TYR A 258 5.00 -12.88 4.49
C TYR A 258 3.65 -12.16 4.61
N HIS A 259 3.62 -10.99 5.25
CA HIS A 259 2.40 -10.18 5.30
C HIS A 259 2.03 -9.64 3.92
N LEU A 260 3.00 -9.19 3.12
CA LEU A 260 2.76 -8.77 1.74
C LEU A 260 2.14 -9.90 0.93
N LEU A 261 2.73 -11.09 0.97
CA LEU A 261 2.22 -12.28 0.28
C LEU A 261 0.78 -12.58 0.70
N THR A 262 0.51 -12.51 2.01
CA THR A 262 -0.85 -12.64 2.54
C THR A 262 -1.81 -11.61 1.92
N ALA A 263 -1.40 -10.34 1.84
CA ALA A 263 -2.22 -9.29 1.23
C ALA A 263 -2.53 -9.58 -0.25
N ILE A 264 -1.51 -10.00 -1.02
CA ILE A 264 -1.63 -10.39 -2.44
C ILE A 264 -2.58 -11.57 -2.59
N THR A 265 -2.33 -12.68 -1.89
CA THR A 265 -3.10 -13.93 -1.99
C THR A 265 -4.58 -13.71 -1.68
N PHE A 266 -4.89 -12.91 -0.65
CA PHE A 266 -6.27 -12.69 -0.23
C PHE A 266 -6.95 -11.50 -0.93
N HIS A 267 -6.25 -10.71 -1.75
CA HIS A 267 -6.83 -9.52 -2.40
C HIS A 267 -8.06 -9.83 -3.25
N GLY A 268 -8.03 -10.92 -4.02
CA GLY A 268 -9.19 -11.39 -4.79
C GLY A 268 -10.39 -11.76 -3.90
N SER A 269 -10.16 -12.36 -2.74
CA SER A 269 -11.22 -12.73 -1.79
C SER A 269 -11.86 -11.50 -1.14
N VAL A 270 -11.07 -10.49 -0.77
CA VAL A 270 -11.58 -9.22 -0.25
C VAL A 270 -12.44 -8.53 -1.31
N THR A 271 -11.92 -8.49 -2.54
CA THR A 271 -12.64 -7.94 -3.70
C THR A 271 -13.98 -8.63 -3.95
N ALA A 272 -14.02 -9.97 -3.92
CA ALA A 272 -15.26 -10.72 -4.08
C ALA A 272 -16.27 -10.42 -2.96
N SER A 273 -15.78 -10.29 -1.73
CA SER A 273 -16.60 -9.97 -0.55
C SER A 273 -17.21 -8.58 -0.61
N TYR A 274 -16.41 -7.58 -1.03
CA TYR A 274 -16.89 -6.23 -1.30
C TYR A 274 -17.99 -6.23 -2.38
N ARG A 275 -17.76 -6.88 -3.53
CA ARG A 275 -18.77 -6.98 -4.61
C ARG A 275 -20.08 -7.58 -4.11
N ARG A 276 -20.01 -8.64 -3.30
CA ARG A 276 -21.19 -9.27 -2.72
C ARG A 276 -21.95 -8.29 -1.81
N ALA A 277 -21.23 -7.59 -0.92
CA ALA A 277 -21.84 -6.62 -0.01
C ALA A 277 -22.49 -5.44 -0.76
N THR A 278 -21.82 -4.91 -1.79
CA THR A 278 -22.35 -3.84 -2.64
C THR A 278 -23.63 -4.25 -3.35
N ARG A 279 -23.68 -5.42 -4.00
CA ARG A 279 -24.91 -5.90 -4.67
C ARG A 279 -26.09 -6.06 -3.71
N ILE A 280 -25.83 -6.55 -2.50
CA ILE A 280 -26.90 -6.76 -1.51
C ILE A 280 -27.47 -5.42 -1.07
N LEU A 281 -26.59 -4.45 -0.81
CA LEU A 281 -27.04 -3.14 -0.40
C LEU A 281 -27.72 -2.39 -1.54
N GLU A 282 -27.22 -2.49 -2.79
CA GLU A 282 -27.89 -1.94 -4.00
C GLU A 282 -29.30 -2.48 -4.18
N ARG A 283 -29.53 -3.79 -3.94
CA ARG A 283 -30.88 -4.37 -3.99
C ARG A 283 -31.80 -3.78 -2.92
N ARG A 284 -31.28 -3.53 -1.72
CA ARG A 284 -32.06 -2.88 -0.64
C ARG A 284 -32.36 -1.43 -0.97
N TRP A 285 -31.37 -0.70 -1.47
CA TRP A 285 -31.53 0.69 -1.90
C TRP A 285 -32.50 0.83 -3.06
N GLY A 286 -32.43 -0.04 -4.08
CA GLY A 286 -33.37 -0.03 -5.20
C GLY A 286 -34.80 -0.40 -4.79
N ALA A 287 -34.98 -1.20 -3.73
CA ALA A 287 -36.29 -1.48 -3.15
C ALA A 287 -36.82 -0.32 -2.27
N GLU A 288 -35.93 0.44 -1.63
CA GLU A 288 -36.27 1.60 -0.77
C GLU A 288 -36.33 2.93 -1.55
N GLY A 289 -35.82 2.99 -2.78
CA GLY A 289 -35.73 4.20 -3.61
C GLY A 289 -37.05 4.84 -4.07
N ASN A 290 -38.19 4.30 -3.65
CA ASN A 290 -39.51 4.91 -3.80
C ASN A 290 -39.97 5.67 -2.54
N ALA A 291 -39.17 5.68 -1.47
CA ALA A 291 -39.39 6.50 -0.31
C ALA A 291 -38.22 7.49 -0.19
N GLU A 292 -38.52 8.78 -0.11
CA GLU A 292 -37.61 9.81 0.38
C GLU A 292 -37.33 9.58 1.88
N THR A 293 -36.83 8.40 2.27
CA THR A 293 -36.58 8.08 3.66
C THR A 293 -35.24 8.66 4.09
N GLY A 294 -35.31 9.80 4.77
CA GLY A 294 -34.23 10.46 5.51
C GLY A 294 -33.61 9.62 6.64
N ASN A 295 -33.18 8.40 6.36
CA ASN A 295 -32.41 7.59 7.28
C ASN A 295 -30.90 7.84 7.07
N ASN A 296 -30.38 8.85 7.76
CA ASN A 296 -28.98 9.27 7.72
C ASN A 296 -27.99 8.10 7.92
N LEU A 297 -28.36 7.05 8.66
CA LEU A 297 -27.51 5.86 8.87
C LEU A 297 -27.30 5.04 7.59
N ILE A 298 -28.32 4.93 6.74
CA ILE A 298 -28.25 4.17 5.49
C ILE A 298 -27.36 4.92 4.48
N HIS A 299 -27.50 6.25 4.40
CA HIS A 299 -26.62 7.10 3.59
C HIS A 299 -25.17 7.01 4.07
N LEU A 300 -24.94 7.02 5.38
CA LEU A 300 -23.60 6.92 5.93
C LEU A 300 -22.96 5.55 5.67
N ALA A 301 -23.73 4.46 5.81
CA ALA A 301 -23.27 3.11 5.47
C ALA A 301 -22.92 2.99 3.98
N ARG A 302 -23.68 3.66 3.10
CA ARG A 302 -23.35 3.74 1.66
C ARG A 302 -22.04 4.46 1.41
N GLN A 303 -21.83 5.61 2.06
CA GLN A 303 -20.57 6.37 1.94
C GLN A 303 -19.38 5.55 2.44
N ALA A 304 -19.51 4.88 3.59
CA ALA A 304 -18.48 3.99 4.13
C ALA A 304 -18.14 2.86 3.15
N LEU A 305 -19.15 2.24 2.51
CA LEU A 305 -18.93 1.19 1.53
C LEU A 305 -18.24 1.71 0.26
N MET A 306 -18.63 2.87 -0.27
CA MET A 306 -17.95 3.47 -1.44
C MET A 306 -16.47 3.74 -1.14
N ARG A 307 -16.16 4.22 0.06
CA ARG A 307 -14.79 4.48 0.53
C ARG A 307 -13.97 3.18 0.67
N ILE A 308 -14.59 2.06 1.07
CA ILE A 308 -13.95 0.73 1.02
C ILE A 308 -13.61 0.35 -0.44
N GLY A 309 -14.50 0.63 -1.39
CA GLY A 309 -14.23 0.45 -2.81
C GLY A 309 -13.03 1.27 -3.29
N HIS A 310 -12.94 2.54 -2.89
CA HIS A 310 -11.79 3.39 -3.22
C HIS A 310 -10.49 2.87 -2.62
N ALA A 311 -10.51 2.45 -1.35
CA ALA A 311 -9.35 1.83 -0.72
C ALA A 311 -8.92 0.53 -1.42
N LEU A 312 -9.87 -0.28 -1.91
CA LEU A 312 -9.55 -1.46 -2.71
C LEU A 312 -8.80 -1.10 -3.99
N CYS A 313 -9.22 -0.07 -4.72
CA CYS A 313 -8.51 0.38 -5.92
C CYS A 313 -7.10 0.92 -5.61
N ILE A 314 -6.95 1.67 -4.51
CA ILE A 314 -5.65 2.14 -4.04
C ILE A 314 -4.74 0.95 -3.69
N HIS A 315 -5.26 -0.02 -2.94
CA HIS A 315 -4.51 -1.23 -2.57
C HIS A 315 -4.16 -2.11 -3.77
N ASP A 316 -5.06 -2.26 -4.73
CA ASP A 316 -4.80 -3.04 -5.96
C ASP A 316 -3.63 -2.44 -6.75
N THR A 317 -3.61 -1.10 -6.87
CA THR A 317 -2.50 -0.37 -7.48
C THR A 317 -1.20 -0.55 -6.69
N GLU A 318 -1.27 -0.41 -5.37
CA GLU A 318 -0.08 -0.47 -4.52
C GLU A 318 0.51 -1.89 -4.47
N LEU A 319 -0.34 -2.92 -4.37
CA LEU A 319 0.09 -4.32 -4.44
C LEU A 319 0.75 -4.63 -5.79
N ALA A 320 0.13 -4.23 -6.90
CA ALA A 320 0.69 -4.42 -8.24
C ALA A 320 2.10 -3.82 -8.38
N LEU A 321 2.31 -2.62 -7.83
CA LEU A 321 3.62 -1.95 -7.86
C LEU A 321 4.62 -2.53 -6.85
N LEU A 322 4.17 -3.10 -5.74
CA LEU A 322 5.04 -3.73 -4.73
C LEU A 322 5.49 -5.14 -5.14
N SER A 323 4.68 -5.85 -5.93
CA SER A 323 4.95 -7.23 -6.34
C SER A 323 5.35 -7.39 -7.80
N HIS A 324 5.42 -6.29 -8.57
CA HIS A 324 5.65 -6.29 -10.02
C HIS A 324 4.66 -7.19 -10.77
N GLN A 325 3.40 -7.20 -10.34
CA GLN A 325 2.32 -7.99 -10.95
C GLN A 325 1.26 -7.09 -11.57
N ALA A 326 0.49 -7.64 -12.52
CA ALA A 326 -0.70 -6.95 -13.01
C ALA A 326 -1.72 -6.72 -11.87
N PRO A 327 -2.40 -5.55 -11.83
CA PRO A 327 -3.52 -5.34 -10.92
C PRO A 327 -4.62 -6.39 -11.10
N VAL A 328 -5.27 -6.77 -10.01
CA VAL A 328 -6.33 -7.80 -10.00
C VAL A 328 -7.67 -7.21 -10.45
N LEU A 329 -7.93 -5.93 -10.15
CA LEU A 329 -9.16 -5.25 -10.57
C LEU A 329 -9.05 -4.80 -12.01
N ARG A 330 -10.03 -5.20 -12.83
CA ARG A 330 -10.10 -4.77 -14.24
C ARG A 330 -10.45 -3.29 -14.35
N ALA A 331 -10.08 -2.65 -15.46
CA ALA A 331 -10.39 -1.23 -15.74
C ALA A 331 -11.87 -0.84 -15.50
N LYS A 332 -12.84 -1.70 -15.84
CA LYS A 332 -14.27 -1.45 -15.57
C LYS A 332 -14.61 -1.41 -14.08
N GLU A 333 -13.94 -2.24 -13.29
CA GLU A 333 -14.16 -2.39 -11.85
C GLU A 333 -13.53 -1.24 -11.06
N ARG A 334 -12.58 -0.52 -11.67
CA ARG A 334 -11.97 0.71 -11.16
C ARG A 334 -12.83 1.96 -11.39
N ARG A 335 -13.87 1.90 -12.25
CA ARG A 335 -14.84 3.00 -12.49
C ARG A 335 -15.89 3.08 -11.39
N LEU A 336 -15.45 3.47 -10.19
CA LEU A 336 -16.31 3.62 -9.02
C LEU A 336 -17.03 4.98 -9.02
N ALA A 337 -18.19 5.05 -8.36
CA ALA A 337 -18.87 6.33 -8.13
C ALA A 337 -18.07 7.21 -7.15
N ALA A 338 -18.18 8.53 -7.30
CA ALA A 338 -17.58 9.47 -6.37
C ALA A 338 -18.28 9.40 -5.00
N SER A 339 -17.49 9.32 -3.93
CA SER A 339 -17.97 9.51 -2.56
C SER A 339 -18.07 11.01 -2.26
N TYR A 340 -18.67 11.34 -1.11
CA TYR A 340 -18.56 12.70 -0.57
C TYR A 340 -17.10 13.09 -0.33
N SER A 341 -16.84 14.39 -0.30
CA SER A 341 -15.56 14.93 0.18
C SER A 341 -15.27 14.42 1.58
N ASP A 342 -14.00 14.39 1.98
CA ASP A 342 -13.62 13.90 3.31
C ASP A 342 -14.21 14.76 4.43
N GLN A 343 -14.32 16.07 4.21
CA GLN A 343 -15.04 16.97 5.12
C GLN A 343 -16.54 16.66 5.17
N GLY A 344 -17.19 16.53 4.01
CA GLY A 344 -18.63 16.21 3.93
C GLY A 344 -18.95 14.80 4.41
N TYR A 345 -17.96 13.91 4.49
CA TYR A 345 -18.13 12.63 5.15
C TYR A 345 -18.20 12.79 6.66
N TYR A 346 -17.47 13.73 7.27
CA TYR A 346 -17.44 13.91 8.73
C TYR A 346 -18.39 14.98 9.28
N ILE A 347 -18.95 15.86 8.44
CA ILE A 347 -19.81 16.96 8.88
C ILE A 347 -21.17 16.89 8.15
N PRO A 348 -22.30 16.73 8.86
CA PRO A 348 -23.63 16.87 8.28
C PRO A 348 -24.17 18.31 8.46
N GLU A 349 -24.39 19.02 7.33
CA GLU A 349 -25.04 20.35 7.13
C GLU A 349 -24.21 21.65 7.27
N PRO A 350 -24.62 22.78 6.63
CA PRO A 350 -24.86 23.03 5.21
C PRO A 350 -23.70 23.85 4.57
N PRO A 351 -23.52 23.83 3.24
CA PRO A 351 -22.43 24.53 2.57
C PRO A 351 -22.80 26.00 2.40
N ASN A 352 -22.51 26.85 3.36
CA ASN A 352 -22.49 28.31 3.14
C ASN A 352 -21.60 29.01 4.18
N ALA A 353 -20.30 28.96 3.93
CA ALA A 353 -19.49 30.15 3.70
C ALA A 353 -18.03 29.69 3.57
N GLN A 354 -17.52 29.69 2.33
CA GLN A 354 -16.09 29.86 2.06
C GLN A 354 -15.16 28.79 2.68
N ASP A 355 -15.36 27.52 2.30
CA ASP A 355 -14.37 26.48 2.56
C ASP A 355 -13.14 26.69 1.67
N GLY A 356 -12.15 27.39 2.21
CA GLY A 356 -10.97 27.74 1.45
C GLY A 356 -10.10 26.54 1.05
N LEU A 357 -9.24 26.80 0.05
CA LEU A 357 -8.25 25.91 -0.56
C LEU A 357 -8.57 24.41 -0.45
N GLY A 358 -9.61 23.95 -1.15
CA GLY A 358 -10.03 22.54 -1.18
C GLY A 358 -8.86 21.57 -1.30
N ALA A 359 -8.52 20.92 -0.18
CA ALA A 359 -7.43 19.95 -0.08
C ALA A 359 -7.71 18.73 -0.94
N PHE A 360 -6.66 18.01 -1.36
CA PHE A 360 -6.86 16.74 -2.06
C PHE A 360 -7.51 15.73 -1.12
N GLY A 361 -8.57 15.09 -1.59
CA GLY A 361 -9.30 14.08 -0.84
C GLY A 361 -9.12 12.67 -1.40
N LEU A 362 -9.80 11.71 -0.78
CA LEU A 362 -9.77 10.30 -1.19
C LEU A 362 -10.13 10.10 -2.69
N TRP A 363 -11.03 10.92 -3.24
CA TRP A 363 -11.41 10.83 -4.66
C TRP A 363 -10.26 11.16 -5.61
N ASP A 364 -9.44 12.17 -5.30
CA ASP A 364 -8.27 12.49 -6.12
C ASP A 364 -7.20 11.40 -6.04
N TYR A 365 -7.06 10.78 -4.86
CA TYR A 365 -6.16 9.65 -4.65
C TYR A 365 -6.60 8.47 -5.54
N VAL A 366 -7.85 8.00 -5.41
CA VAL A 366 -8.31 6.86 -6.22
C VAL A 366 -8.27 7.15 -7.72
N ALA A 367 -8.60 8.37 -8.15
CA ALA A 367 -8.51 8.76 -9.55
C ALA A 367 -7.10 8.60 -10.09
N LEU A 368 -6.09 9.11 -9.37
CA LEU A 368 -4.69 8.98 -9.79
C LEU A 368 -4.19 7.53 -9.69
N SER A 369 -4.52 6.82 -8.61
CA SER A 369 -4.20 5.40 -8.44
C SER A 369 -4.72 4.56 -9.62
N ASN A 370 -5.94 4.82 -10.09
CA ASN A 370 -6.51 4.10 -11.22
C ASN A 370 -5.77 4.35 -12.55
N ILE A 371 -5.26 5.56 -12.78
CA ILE A 371 -4.41 5.86 -13.94
C ILE A 371 -3.13 5.03 -13.82
N VAL A 372 -2.47 5.05 -12.66
CA VAL A 372 -1.24 4.29 -12.40
C VAL A 372 -1.45 2.78 -12.53
N ALA A 373 -2.54 2.22 -12.00
CA ALA A 373 -2.88 0.81 -12.19
C ALA A 373 -3.05 0.47 -13.67
N SER A 374 -3.66 1.37 -14.45
CA SER A 374 -3.81 1.17 -15.90
C SER A 374 -2.47 1.21 -16.61
N VAL A 375 -1.50 2.02 -16.15
CA VAL A 375 -0.11 1.99 -16.65
C VAL A 375 0.53 0.63 -16.39
N VAL A 376 0.43 0.11 -15.15
CA VAL A 376 0.99 -1.21 -14.79
C VAL A 376 0.34 -2.33 -15.60
N GLU A 377 -0.99 -2.35 -15.69
CA GLU A 377 -1.75 -3.35 -16.44
C GLU A 377 -1.35 -3.36 -17.93
N ASN A 378 -1.26 -2.18 -18.55
CA ASN A 378 -0.85 -2.07 -19.94
C ASN A 378 0.61 -2.52 -20.12
N ARG A 379 1.53 -2.11 -19.26
CA ARG A 379 2.93 -2.58 -19.36
C ARG A 379 3.09 -4.08 -19.16
N PHE A 380 2.24 -4.70 -18.34
CA PHE A 380 2.28 -6.14 -18.10
C PHE A 380 1.80 -6.93 -19.32
N TYR A 381 0.78 -6.45 -20.04
CA TYR A 381 0.16 -7.17 -21.15
C TYR A 381 0.62 -6.74 -22.55
N LEU A 382 1.11 -5.51 -22.71
CA LEU A 382 1.61 -5.04 -24.00
C LEU A 382 2.98 -5.68 -24.27
N GLU A 383 3.13 -6.27 -25.45
CA GLU A 383 4.44 -6.54 -26.02
C GLU A 383 5.22 -5.21 -26.16
N HIS A 384 6.54 -5.26 -26.05
CA HIS A 384 7.43 -4.08 -26.15
C HIS A 384 7.01 -3.17 -27.32
N GLY A 385 6.46 -1.98 -27.02
CA GLY A 385 6.03 -1.00 -28.03
C GLY A 385 4.53 -0.67 -28.08
N GLY A 386 3.70 -1.21 -27.18
CA GLY A 386 2.30 -0.80 -27.07
C GLY A 386 2.13 0.70 -26.76
N ASN A 387 1.18 1.35 -27.43
CA ASN A 387 0.99 2.79 -27.31
C ASN A 387 0.35 3.19 -25.97
N LEU A 388 1.09 3.97 -25.15
CA LEU A 388 0.62 4.48 -23.86
C LEU A 388 0.12 5.95 -23.94
N SER A 389 -0.04 6.52 -25.14
CA SER A 389 -0.37 7.94 -25.34
C SER A 389 -1.64 8.39 -24.61
N GLU A 390 -2.65 7.53 -24.51
CA GLU A 390 -3.88 7.85 -23.77
C GLU A 390 -3.58 8.03 -22.27
N LEU A 391 -2.78 7.15 -21.69
CA LEU A 391 -2.39 7.21 -20.27
C LEU A 391 -1.41 8.37 -19.99
N GLU A 392 -0.53 8.69 -20.95
CA GLU A 392 0.31 9.90 -20.89
C GLU A 392 -0.58 11.16 -20.80
N MET A 393 -1.61 11.23 -21.63
CA MET A 393 -2.57 12.34 -21.63
C MET A 393 -3.43 12.38 -20.36
N GLU A 394 -3.80 11.23 -19.79
CA GLU A 394 -4.50 11.17 -18.50
C GLU A 394 -3.61 11.68 -17.35
N LEU A 395 -2.34 11.25 -17.26
CA LEU A 395 -1.40 11.78 -16.26
C LEU A 395 -1.13 13.28 -16.47
N TYR A 396 -0.91 13.72 -17.71
CA TYR A 396 -0.73 15.12 -18.06
C TYR A 396 -1.92 15.98 -17.60
N SER A 397 -3.13 15.58 -18.01
CA SER A 397 -4.36 16.30 -17.70
C SER A 397 -4.68 16.29 -16.21
N TRP A 398 -4.38 15.20 -15.51
CA TRP A 398 -4.58 15.11 -14.06
C TRP A 398 -3.80 16.20 -13.33
N LEU A 399 -2.51 16.37 -13.63
CA LEU A 399 -1.68 17.39 -12.98
C LEU A 399 -2.13 18.78 -13.41
N ARG A 400 -2.34 19.02 -14.71
CA ARG A 400 -2.73 20.34 -15.22
C ARG A 400 -4.06 20.84 -14.65
N ALA A 401 -5.04 19.95 -14.47
CA ALA A 401 -6.33 20.29 -13.89
C ALA A 401 -6.27 20.64 -12.40
N ARG A 402 -5.18 20.27 -11.71
CA ARG A 402 -5.04 20.36 -10.25
C ARG A 402 -3.92 21.30 -9.81
N ALA A 403 -2.97 21.56 -10.70
CA ALA A 403 -1.92 22.52 -10.54
C ALA A 403 -2.47 23.94 -10.37
N GLY A 404 -1.75 24.75 -9.62
CA GLY A 404 -2.13 26.12 -9.33
C GLY A 404 -1.47 26.65 -8.07
N SER A 405 -1.75 27.92 -7.75
CA SER A 405 -1.33 28.53 -6.49
C SER A 405 -1.78 27.66 -5.32
N ASN A 406 -0.86 27.34 -4.42
CA ASN A 406 -1.05 26.48 -3.25
C ASN A 406 -1.20 24.97 -3.53
N PHE A 407 -0.84 24.46 -4.72
CA PHE A 407 -0.83 23.01 -5.00
C PHE A 407 -0.13 22.20 -3.89
N THR A 408 1.09 22.59 -3.52
CA THR A 408 1.87 21.92 -2.46
C THR A 408 1.16 21.93 -1.11
N LEU A 409 0.47 23.02 -0.77
CA LEU A 409 -0.27 23.14 0.48
C LEU A 409 -1.51 22.24 0.49
N ARG A 410 -2.32 22.29 -0.58
CA ARG A 410 -3.52 21.47 -0.75
C ARG A 410 -3.19 19.97 -0.76
N ASN A 411 -1.99 19.63 -1.25
CA ASN A 411 -1.48 18.27 -1.42
C ASN A 411 -0.66 17.76 -0.22
N ARG A 412 -0.52 18.57 0.84
CA ARG A 412 0.38 18.29 1.96
C ARG A 412 0.09 16.95 2.68
N SER A 413 -1.18 16.58 2.82
CA SER A 413 -1.59 15.35 3.52
C SER A 413 -1.28 14.09 2.70
N LEU A 414 -1.75 14.06 1.46
CA LEU A 414 -1.70 12.85 0.63
C LEU A 414 -0.43 12.75 -0.22
N ARG A 415 0.24 13.86 -0.54
CA ARG A 415 1.43 13.89 -1.41
C ARG A 415 1.21 13.17 -2.75
N LEU A 416 0.07 13.41 -3.40
CA LEU A 416 -0.31 12.83 -4.69
C LEU A 416 0.63 13.22 -5.84
N ASP A 417 1.44 14.25 -5.66
CA ASP A 417 2.60 14.55 -6.51
C ASP A 417 3.61 13.40 -6.52
N CYS A 418 3.90 12.78 -5.37
CA CYS A 418 4.71 11.55 -5.33
C CYS A 418 4.08 10.42 -6.15
N LEU A 419 2.78 10.19 -6.01
CA LEU A 419 2.09 9.16 -6.80
C LEU A 419 2.10 9.48 -8.30
N TRP A 420 1.95 10.76 -8.65
CA TRP A 420 1.99 11.21 -10.04
C TRP A 420 3.37 10.98 -10.66
N HIS A 421 4.45 11.38 -9.96
CA HIS A 421 5.81 11.07 -10.38
C HIS A 421 6.06 9.57 -10.46
N SER A 422 5.54 8.79 -9.50
CA SER A 422 5.62 7.33 -9.53
C SER A 422 4.92 6.73 -10.75
N GLY A 423 3.79 7.29 -11.19
CA GLY A 423 3.11 6.85 -12.41
C GLY A 423 4.00 6.97 -13.65
N TRP A 424 4.71 8.10 -13.76
CA TRP A 424 5.70 8.30 -14.82
C TRP A 424 6.93 7.41 -14.68
N LEU A 425 7.44 7.18 -13.47
CA LEU A 425 8.54 6.23 -13.27
C LEU A 425 8.18 4.84 -13.80
N THR A 426 7.00 4.34 -13.45
CA THR A 426 6.50 3.05 -13.95
C THR A 426 6.25 3.08 -15.47
N MET A 427 5.84 4.22 -16.03
CA MET A 427 5.66 4.36 -17.48
C MET A 427 6.98 4.36 -18.25
N LEU A 428 8.02 4.98 -17.69
CA LEU A 428 9.30 5.21 -18.36
C LEU A 428 10.34 4.12 -18.07
N SER A 429 10.14 3.32 -17.03
CA SER A 429 11.14 2.36 -16.56
C SER A 429 10.51 1.01 -16.27
N ASP A 430 11.15 -0.06 -16.72
CA ASP A 430 10.83 -1.40 -16.25
C ASP A 430 11.47 -1.60 -14.88
N LEU A 431 10.71 -1.29 -13.83
CA LEU A 431 11.21 -1.29 -12.46
C LEU A 431 11.56 -2.70 -11.99
N ASP A 432 10.87 -3.73 -12.48
CA ASP A 432 11.16 -5.12 -12.14
C ASP A 432 12.52 -5.55 -12.72
N MET A 433 12.72 -5.28 -14.02
CA MET A 433 14.00 -5.51 -14.69
C MET A 433 15.15 -4.79 -13.98
N LEU A 434 14.95 -3.53 -13.55
CA LEU A 434 15.97 -2.79 -12.82
C LEU A 434 16.27 -3.38 -11.44
N GLU A 435 15.28 -3.89 -10.70
CA GLU A 435 15.54 -4.60 -9.45
C GLU A 435 16.35 -5.88 -9.68
N ILE A 436 16.01 -6.67 -10.71
CA ILE A 436 16.76 -7.87 -11.10
C ILE A 436 18.20 -7.50 -11.45
N ALA A 437 18.41 -6.47 -12.28
CA ALA A 437 19.74 -5.98 -12.68
C ALA A 437 20.59 -5.54 -11.47
N LEU A 438 19.96 -4.98 -10.45
CA LEU A 438 20.60 -4.59 -9.18
C LEU A 438 20.81 -5.76 -8.21
N GLY A 439 20.36 -6.97 -8.58
CA GLY A 439 20.65 -8.22 -7.88
C GLY A 439 19.52 -8.73 -6.98
N ARG A 440 18.25 -8.46 -7.31
CA ARG A 440 17.09 -9.04 -6.60
C ARG A 440 17.06 -10.56 -6.63
N GLU A 441 17.37 -11.16 -7.79
CA GLU A 441 17.35 -12.61 -8.02
C GLU A 441 18.76 -13.20 -8.17
N GLY A 442 19.74 -12.57 -7.52
CA GLY A 442 21.13 -13.02 -7.56
C GLY A 442 21.88 -12.60 -8.83
N ILE A 443 23.17 -12.96 -8.87
CA ILE A 443 24.11 -12.54 -9.93
C ILE A 443 23.75 -13.12 -11.31
N PRO A 444 23.38 -14.41 -11.46
CA PRO A 444 23.09 -14.98 -12.77
C PRO A 444 21.95 -14.23 -13.48
N LYS A 445 20.84 -13.99 -12.77
CA LYS A 445 19.70 -13.25 -13.30
C LYS A 445 20.03 -11.78 -13.58
N ALA A 446 20.83 -11.15 -12.72
CA ALA A 446 21.31 -9.79 -12.95
C ALA A 446 22.12 -9.66 -14.26
N GLN A 447 22.97 -10.65 -14.57
CA GLN A 447 23.74 -10.68 -15.81
C GLN A 447 22.85 -10.86 -17.05
N GLU A 448 21.77 -11.65 -16.95
CA GLU A 448 20.82 -11.85 -18.06
C GLU A 448 20.15 -10.55 -18.52
N VAL A 449 19.88 -9.62 -17.60
CA VAL A 449 19.17 -8.34 -17.89
C VAL A 449 20.09 -7.12 -17.95
N GLN A 450 21.41 -7.30 -17.77
CA GLN A 450 22.37 -6.20 -17.67
C GLN A 450 22.43 -5.34 -18.94
N ASP A 451 22.35 -5.96 -20.10
CA ASP A 451 22.36 -5.25 -21.39
C ASP A 451 21.11 -4.37 -21.53
N SER A 452 19.94 -4.88 -21.16
CA SER A 452 18.68 -4.11 -21.15
C SER A 452 18.71 -2.96 -20.16
N ALA A 453 19.31 -3.15 -18.97
CA ALA A 453 19.49 -2.08 -17.99
C ALA A 453 20.41 -0.97 -18.52
N THR A 454 21.49 -1.34 -19.22
CA THR A 454 22.45 -0.41 -19.83
C THR A 454 21.82 0.35 -21.00
N GLU A 455 21.06 -0.33 -21.86
CA GLU A 455 20.29 0.29 -22.94
C GLU A 455 19.28 1.29 -22.40
N TRP A 456 18.50 0.91 -21.38
CA TRP A 456 17.58 1.83 -20.71
C TRP A 456 18.32 3.03 -20.12
N ALA A 457 19.45 2.83 -19.42
CA ALA A 457 20.19 3.91 -18.79
C ALA A 457 20.78 4.93 -19.77
N ALA A 458 21.03 4.53 -21.04
CA ALA A 458 21.45 5.43 -22.11
C ALA A 458 20.28 6.19 -22.78
N SER A 459 19.04 5.78 -22.53
CA SER A 459 17.84 6.28 -23.21
C SER A 459 17.39 7.66 -22.72
N GLU A 460 16.46 8.27 -23.46
CA GLU A 460 15.75 9.47 -23.02
C GLU A 460 14.75 9.16 -21.91
N GLN A 461 14.19 7.96 -21.86
CA GLN A 461 13.29 7.54 -20.79
C GLN A 461 13.98 7.56 -19.43
N ALA A 462 15.26 7.19 -19.36
CA ALA A 462 16.03 7.25 -18.12
C ALA A 462 16.32 8.70 -17.67
N ARG A 463 16.62 9.61 -18.61
CA ARG A 463 16.76 11.06 -18.33
C ARG A 463 15.46 11.67 -17.81
N ARG A 464 14.33 11.34 -18.43
CA ARG A 464 12.99 11.75 -17.95
C ARG A 464 12.69 11.16 -16.57
N SER A 465 12.98 9.87 -16.36
CA SER A 465 12.79 9.20 -15.07
C SER A 465 13.59 9.87 -13.94
N LEU A 466 14.79 10.36 -14.25
CA LEU A 466 15.62 11.10 -13.30
C LEU A 466 14.97 12.41 -12.82
N VAL A 467 14.26 13.12 -13.70
CA VAL A 467 13.48 14.32 -13.33
C VAL A 467 12.35 13.96 -12.36
N HIS A 468 11.67 12.83 -12.57
CA HIS A 468 10.63 12.36 -11.64
C HIS A 468 11.21 11.88 -10.31
N ALA A 469 12.38 11.23 -10.31
CA ALA A 469 13.10 10.86 -9.09
C ALA A 469 13.47 12.11 -8.27
N PHE A 470 13.95 13.18 -8.93
CA PHE A 470 14.20 14.48 -8.31
C PHE A 470 12.91 15.09 -7.71
N GLY A 471 11.80 15.05 -8.44
CA GLY A 471 10.49 15.50 -7.94
C GLY A 471 10.08 14.78 -6.66
N ILE A 472 10.18 13.45 -6.64
CA ILE A 472 9.90 12.64 -5.44
C ILE A 472 10.83 13.02 -4.30
N GLN A 473 12.14 13.14 -4.54
CA GLN A 473 13.10 13.53 -3.50
C GLN A 473 12.78 14.89 -2.87
N ARG A 474 12.38 15.89 -3.68
CA ARG A 474 11.91 17.19 -3.16
C ARG A 474 10.68 17.04 -2.28
N THR A 475 9.71 16.23 -2.70
CA THR A 475 8.51 15.98 -1.90
C THR A 475 8.87 15.32 -0.58
N LEU A 476 9.73 14.30 -0.56
CA LEU A 476 10.21 13.65 0.67
C LEU A 476 10.93 14.62 1.61
N ALA A 477 11.81 15.48 1.07
CA ALA A 477 12.54 16.47 1.87
C ALA A 477 11.61 17.50 2.54
N SER A 478 10.42 17.72 1.97
CA SER A 478 9.40 18.62 2.52
C SER A 478 8.46 17.97 3.55
N ILE A 479 8.59 16.67 3.82
CA ILE A 479 7.82 15.97 4.85
C ILE A 479 8.50 16.18 6.20
N THR A 480 7.73 16.70 7.15
CA THR A 480 8.16 16.92 8.54
C THR A 480 8.07 15.63 9.35
N LEU A 481 8.88 15.52 10.43
CA LEU A 481 8.90 14.32 11.30
C LEU A 481 7.54 14.04 11.98
N SER A 482 6.70 15.05 12.14
CA SER A 482 5.36 14.92 12.72
C SER A 482 4.30 14.45 11.72
N GLU A 483 4.59 14.46 10.42
CA GLU A 483 3.64 14.02 9.40
C GLU A 483 3.68 12.50 9.23
N VAL A 484 2.52 11.92 8.89
CA VAL A 484 2.44 10.51 8.47
C VAL A 484 2.34 10.50 6.95
N PRO A 485 3.30 9.88 6.23
CA PRO A 485 3.23 9.80 4.78
C PRO A 485 2.10 8.86 4.34
N ALA A 486 1.44 9.20 3.22
CA ALA A 486 0.46 8.34 2.58
C ALA A 486 1.06 6.99 2.13
N ILE A 487 0.20 6.00 1.92
CA ILE A 487 0.57 4.59 1.70
C ILE A 487 1.59 4.42 0.55
N HIS A 488 1.43 5.18 -0.53
CA HIS A 488 2.28 5.10 -1.74
C HIS A 488 3.64 5.80 -1.61
N VAL A 489 3.82 6.68 -0.64
CA VAL A 489 5.01 7.55 -0.55
C VAL A 489 6.29 6.73 -0.33
N PRO A 490 6.35 5.74 0.60
CA PRO A 490 7.55 4.92 0.77
C PRO A 490 7.98 4.19 -0.48
N ARG A 491 7.04 3.56 -1.20
CA ARG A 491 7.33 2.84 -2.45
C ARG A 491 7.76 3.78 -3.56
N SER A 492 7.11 4.95 -3.67
CA SER A 492 7.48 5.96 -4.66
C SER A 492 8.91 6.46 -4.43
N ALA A 493 9.27 6.70 -3.16
CA ALA A 493 10.64 7.04 -2.75
C ALA A 493 11.64 5.94 -3.08
N TYR A 494 11.28 4.69 -2.81
CA TYR A 494 12.10 3.53 -3.15
C TYR A 494 12.34 3.41 -4.65
N HIS A 495 11.30 3.54 -5.48
CA HIS A 495 11.44 3.57 -6.94
C HIS A 495 12.34 4.72 -7.41
N ALA A 496 12.22 5.92 -6.83
CA ALA A 496 13.15 7.02 -7.12
C ALA A 496 14.61 6.65 -6.78
N GLY A 497 14.83 6.00 -5.63
CA GLY A 497 16.14 5.48 -5.24
C GLY A 497 16.67 4.42 -6.21
N LEU A 498 15.82 3.51 -6.69
CA LEU A 498 16.18 2.51 -7.70
C LEU A 498 16.63 3.16 -9.00
N ILE A 499 15.90 4.16 -9.50
CA ILE A 499 16.29 4.91 -10.71
C ILE A 499 17.67 5.53 -10.55
N LEU A 500 17.95 6.14 -9.39
CA LEU A 500 19.27 6.74 -9.10
C LEU A 500 20.38 5.70 -9.03
N CYS A 501 20.15 4.56 -8.37
CA CYS A 501 21.11 3.46 -8.30
C CYS A 501 21.38 2.86 -9.68
N SER A 502 20.32 2.61 -10.46
CA SER A 502 20.44 2.07 -11.82
C SER A 502 21.21 3.00 -12.74
N LEU A 503 20.93 4.31 -12.71
CA LEU A 503 21.71 5.27 -13.49
C LEU A 503 23.15 5.37 -13.01
N ALA A 504 23.40 5.35 -11.70
CA ALA A 504 24.76 5.37 -11.17
C ALA A 504 25.58 4.16 -11.65
N ILE A 505 24.96 2.98 -11.80
CA ILE A 505 25.67 1.75 -12.18
C ILE A 505 25.75 1.57 -13.70
N PHE A 506 24.63 1.77 -14.41
CA PHE A 506 24.48 1.36 -15.81
C PHE A 506 24.56 2.51 -16.81
N ALA A 507 24.51 3.78 -16.38
CA ALA A 507 24.62 4.89 -17.33
C ALA A 507 26.01 4.94 -17.97
N PRO A 508 26.11 5.32 -19.26
CA PRO A 508 27.39 5.46 -19.94
C PRO A 508 28.25 6.55 -19.29
N GLU A 509 29.57 6.50 -19.49
CA GLU A 509 30.50 7.51 -18.96
C GLU A 509 30.14 8.94 -19.38
N GLN A 510 29.55 9.09 -20.57
CA GLN A 510 29.06 10.36 -21.12
C GLN A 510 27.55 10.53 -20.92
N PHE A 511 27.03 10.23 -19.73
CA PHE A 511 25.64 10.54 -19.41
C PHE A 511 25.45 12.06 -19.32
N VAL A 512 24.97 12.67 -20.41
CA VAL A 512 24.81 14.13 -20.51
C VAL A 512 23.34 14.50 -20.38
N LEU A 513 23.05 15.35 -19.40
CA LEU A 513 21.74 15.99 -19.26
C LEU A 513 21.58 17.13 -20.29
N PRO A 514 20.37 17.36 -20.83
CA PRO A 514 20.10 18.46 -21.76
C PRO A 514 20.57 19.83 -21.25
N SER A 515 20.89 20.75 -22.16
CA SER A 515 21.42 22.06 -21.79
C SER A 515 20.35 22.92 -21.13
N SER A 516 19.16 22.98 -21.73
CA SER A 516 17.96 23.63 -21.22
C SER A 516 16.84 22.62 -20.97
N ILE A 517 15.95 22.95 -20.03
CA ILE A 517 14.68 22.26 -19.83
C ILE A 517 13.78 22.31 -21.07
N ASP A 518 13.95 23.33 -21.92
CA ASP A 518 13.17 23.51 -23.16
C ASP A 518 13.40 22.36 -24.16
N GLU A 519 14.57 21.72 -24.13
CA GLU A 519 14.87 20.56 -24.98
C GLU A 519 14.00 19.35 -24.63
N MET A 520 13.53 19.26 -23.38
CA MET A 520 12.64 18.21 -22.90
C MET A 520 11.17 18.64 -22.85
N ALA A 521 10.84 19.91 -23.10
CA ALA A 521 9.50 20.46 -22.98
C ALA A 521 8.49 19.89 -24.01
N ALA A 522 8.96 19.13 -25.00
CA ALA A 522 8.11 18.37 -25.92
C ALA A 522 7.45 17.16 -25.26
N TYR A 523 8.04 16.60 -24.20
CA TYR A 523 7.49 15.44 -23.50
C TYR A 523 6.36 15.86 -22.55
N ALA A 524 5.27 15.10 -22.55
CA ALA A 524 4.05 15.46 -21.82
C ALA A 524 4.28 15.64 -20.31
N ASP A 525 5.07 14.76 -19.70
CA ASP A 525 5.49 14.86 -18.30
C ASP A 525 6.20 16.17 -17.96
N ILE A 526 7.26 16.51 -18.72
CA ILE A 526 8.07 17.70 -18.48
C ILE A 526 7.25 18.95 -18.77
N LYS A 527 6.47 18.95 -19.85
CA LYS A 527 5.53 20.02 -20.17
C LYS A 527 4.52 20.24 -19.05
N ALA A 528 3.96 19.17 -18.47
CA ALA A 528 3.03 19.30 -17.36
C ALA A 528 3.68 19.97 -16.15
N LEU A 529 4.93 19.61 -15.83
CA LEU A 529 5.67 20.18 -14.70
C LEU A 529 6.02 21.66 -14.91
N THR A 530 6.48 22.04 -16.11
CA THR A 530 6.87 23.42 -16.43
C THR A 530 5.67 24.34 -16.52
N GLU A 531 4.60 23.94 -17.23
CA GLU A 531 3.36 24.72 -17.34
C GLU A 531 2.63 24.86 -15.99
N SER A 532 2.88 23.95 -15.05
CA SER A 532 2.33 23.99 -13.69
C SER A 532 3.20 24.80 -12.71
N GLY A 533 4.39 25.25 -13.14
CA GLY A 533 5.36 25.93 -12.27
C GLY A 533 5.99 25.05 -11.20
N LEU A 534 5.87 23.72 -11.32
CA LEU A 534 6.43 22.75 -10.37
C LEU A 534 7.88 22.37 -10.71
N LEU A 535 8.32 22.69 -11.93
CA LEU A 535 9.71 22.59 -12.35
C LEU A 535 10.10 23.90 -13.05
N THR A 536 10.73 24.80 -12.30
CA THR A 536 11.19 26.09 -12.82
C THR A 536 12.57 25.99 -13.46
N TRP A 537 12.97 27.03 -14.19
CA TRP A 537 14.34 27.12 -14.71
C TRP A 537 15.40 27.06 -13.59
N TYR A 538 15.13 27.65 -12.42
CA TYR A 538 16.04 27.59 -11.28
C TYR A 538 16.15 26.17 -10.72
N ASP A 539 15.03 25.46 -10.63
CA ASP A 539 15.02 24.05 -10.23
C ASP A 539 15.83 23.19 -11.22
N TRP A 540 15.73 23.49 -12.53
CA TRP A 540 16.50 22.79 -13.56
C TRP A 540 18.01 23.00 -13.42
N GLN A 541 18.47 24.22 -13.14
CA GLN A 541 19.91 24.47 -12.92
C GLN A 541 20.43 23.70 -11.72
N ARG A 542 19.66 23.68 -10.62
CA ARG A 542 19.99 22.87 -9.45
C ARG A 542 20.01 21.38 -9.77
N PHE A 543 18.98 20.89 -10.46
CA PHE A 543 18.90 19.50 -10.91
C PHE A 543 20.14 19.11 -11.74
N LYS A 544 20.56 19.94 -12.69
CA LYS A 544 21.77 19.63 -13.46
C LYS A 544 23.01 19.55 -12.59
N SER A 545 23.19 20.48 -11.67
CA SER A 545 24.33 20.48 -10.74
C SER A 545 24.36 19.24 -9.83
N ASP A 546 23.19 18.79 -9.39
CA ASP A 546 23.05 17.73 -8.37
C ASP A 546 22.96 16.31 -8.98
N TYR A 547 22.82 16.16 -10.31
CA TYR A 547 22.54 14.88 -10.98
C TYR A 547 23.33 14.64 -12.29
N SER A 548 24.27 15.50 -12.68
CA SER A 548 25.03 15.34 -13.93
C SER A 548 26.12 14.28 -13.89
N GLU A 549 26.59 13.90 -12.70
CA GLU A 549 27.76 13.04 -12.51
C GLU A 549 27.38 11.77 -11.74
N ARG A 550 28.10 10.67 -12.02
CA ARG A 550 27.87 9.38 -11.37
C ARG A 550 27.99 9.47 -9.84
N GLU A 551 29.02 10.15 -9.33
CA GLU A 551 29.23 10.33 -7.89
C GLU A 551 28.05 11.08 -7.24
N ARG A 552 27.51 12.08 -7.93
CA ARG A 552 26.33 12.83 -7.49
C ARG A 552 25.09 11.96 -7.45
N LEU A 553 24.86 11.09 -8.45
CA LEU A 553 23.74 10.14 -8.43
C LEU A 553 23.78 9.22 -7.20
N VAL A 554 24.97 8.74 -6.82
CA VAL A 554 25.19 7.96 -5.59
C VAL A 554 24.88 8.77 -4.33
N GLU A 555 25.31 10.03 -4.27
CA GLU A 555 24.96 10.96 -3.17
C GLU A 555 23.44 11.16 -3.07
N GLN A 556 22.75 11.37 -4.19
CA GLN A 556 21.30 11.55 -4.21
C GLN A 556 20.55 10.28 -3.81
N ALA A 557 21.00 9.09 -4.25
CA ALA A 557 20.44 7.81 -3.82
C ALA A 557 20.61 7.60 -2.31
N THR A 558 21.78 7.94 -1.77
CA THR A 558 22.07 7.89 -0.32
C THR A 558 21.17 8.85 0.47
N SER A 559 20.92 10.05 -0.09
CA SER A 559 19.96 11.01 0.46
C SER A 559 18.53 10.45 0.48
N VAL A 560 18.08 9.79 -0.59
CA VAL A 560 16.77 9.12 -0.64
C VAL A 560 16.67 8.01 0.41
N SER A 561 17.69 7.17 0.58
CA SER A 561 17.73 6.17 1.66
C SER A 561 17.59 6.81 3.04
N SER A 562 18.33 7.89 3.29
CA SER A 562 18.29 8.64 4.55
C SER A 562 16.90 9.25 4.81
N LEU A 563 16.27 9.79 3.77
CA LEU A 563 14.89 10.32 3.84
C LEU A 563 13.88 9.19 4.14
N LEU A 564 14.02 8.03 3.52
CA LEU A 564 13.21 6.84 3.81
C LEU A 564 13.34 6.40 5.28
N ARG A 565 14.55 6.41 5.86
CA ARG A 565 14.73 6.14 7.29
C ARG A 565 14.02 7.17 8.16
N ARG A 566 14.12 8.45 7.81
CA ARG A 566 13.45 9.55 8.53
C ARG A 566 11.93 9.45 8.45
N LEU A 567 11.38 8.97 7.35
CA LEU A 567 9.96 8.66 7.17
C LEU A 567 9.52 7.40 7.91
N GLY A 568 10.40 6.72 8.66
CA GLY A 568 10.26 5.38 9.24
C GLY A 568 9.07 5.13 10.17
N THR A 569 8.00 5.90 10.14
CA THR A 569 6.69 5.52 10.71
C THR A 569 6.26 4.16 10.17
N TRP A 570 6.41 3.92 8.86
CA TRP A 570 6.07 2.62 8.28
C TRP A 570 7.22 1.62 8.36
N GLY A 571 6.91 0.36 8.60
CA GLY A 571 7.86 -0.75 8.48
C GLY A 571 8.60 -0.71 7.15
N ILE A 572 7.83 -0.64 6.06
CA ILE A 572 8.32 -0.73 4.69
C ILE A 572 9.34 0.36 4.34
N SER A 573 9.20 1.58 4.87
CA SER A 573 10.15 2.67 4.65
C SER A 573 11.57 2.31 5.11
N ARG A 574 11.69 1.66 6.28
CA ARG A 574 12.98 1.21 6.81
C ARG A 574 13.57 0.08 5.96
N ASN A 575 12.73 -0.88 5.54
CA ASN A 575 13.18 -1.97 4.70
C ASN A 575 13.70 -1.45 3.35
N PHE A 576 12.97 -0.54 2.69
CA PHE A 576 13.45 0.08 1.46
C PHE A 576 14.75 0.86 1.63
N ALA A 577 14.91 1.61 2.72
CA ALA A 577 16.19 2.26 3.01
C ALA A 577 17.34 1.25 3.16
N THR A 578 17.11 0.13 3.86
CA THR A 578 18.14 -0.91 4.00
C THR A 578 18.47 -1.59 2.68
N THR A 579 17.49 -1.74 1.78
CA THR A 579 17.69 -2.30 0.44
C THR A 579 18.53 -1.36 -0.42
N LEU A 580 18.19 -0.07 -0.47
CA LEU A 580 18.98 0.92 -1.23
C LEU A 580 20.42 1.02 -0.72
N GLU A 581 20.63 1.03 0.60
CA GLU A 581 21.99 1.02 1.17
C GLU A 581 22.78 -0.23 0.81
N ALA A 582 22.13 -1.39 0.78
CA ALA A 582 22.78 -2.62 0.36
C ALA A 582 23.23 -2.56 -1.11
N ILE A 583 22.44 -1.92 -1.98
CA ILE A 583 22.80 -1.67 -3.38
C ILE A 583 23.99 -0.71 -3.47
N LEU A 584 23.95 0.41 -2.73
CA LEU A 584 24.98 1.45 -2.74
C LEU A 584 26.30 1.02 -2.07
N SER A 585 26.29 -0.04 -1.27
CA SER A 585 27.48 -0.60 -0.62
C SER A 585 28.30 -1.55 -1.51
N LYS A 586 27.79 -1.87 -2.71
CA LYS A 586 28.51 -2.63 -3.74
C LYS A 586 29.44 -1.69 -4.50
#